data_AF-A0A8J8IWZ2-F1
#
_entry.id   AF-A0A8J8IWZ2-F1
#
_cell.length_a   1.000
_cell.length_b   1.000
_cell.length_c   1.000
_cell.angle_alpha   90.00
_cell.angle_beta   90.00
_cell.angle_gamma   90.00
#
_symmetry.space_group_name_H-M   'P 1'
#
loop_
_entity.id
_entity.type
_entity.pdbx_description
1 polymer ?
#
loop_
_entity_poly.entity_id
_entity_poly.type
_entity_poly.pdbx_seq_one_letter_code
_entity_poly.pdbx_strand_id
1 'polypeptide(L)'
;MKYSKLAVKILEYEGREIYYDPVYHGRNLKIFGIDNDPTKVIEYIGDRFVEKEYELVFFDTRGKYPKEKFDTIVKIEDNKPTGLDPIKMAKEDILNDLYTAATIIQTIYGLDRSLTDKLYSDILTGKIKSVPEAAVSKEKYGEVIRETYTTLDEVFFKGEAPELGKSILVDFGSAHSITLVGMAFLILAAAVRDRRNSLIAIDDAAVLFYTTPGSAAIPLLIQPMRGRVTLLGTRYVVENLLNTPGPTLVLYNDPDMQSMIYEANGVPQGAMRKHVLKGEGAFVWRTTQTLEVEFGKLLI
;
A
#
# COMPACT_ATOMS: atom_id res chain seq x y z
N MET A 1 -16.77 -23.32 -11.70
CA MET A 1 -15.55 -22.61 -12.15
C MET A 1 -14.34 -23.37 -11.60
N LYS A 2 -13.26 -23.57 -12.37
CA LYS A 2 -12.02 -24.16 -11.82
C LYS A 2 -11.24 -23.05 -11.12
N TYR A 3 -11.21 -23.06 -9.79
CA TYR A 3 -10.42 -22.13 -8.99
C TYR A 3 -8.92 -22.34 -9.21
N SER A 4 -8.16 -21.26 -9.19
CA SER A 4 -6.70 -21.30 -9.18
C SER A 4 -6.18 -21.66 -7.79
N LYS A 5 -4.90 -22.02 -7.71
CA LYS A 5 -4.23 -22.26 -6.41
C LYS A 5 -4.22 -21.02 -5.50
N LEU A 6 -4.48 -19.83 -6.04
CA LEU A 6 -4.50 -18.57 -5.30
C LEU A 6 -5.88 -18.21 -4.76
N ALA A 7 -6.92 -18.97 -5.10
CA ALA A 7 -8.26 -18.71 -4.60
C ALA A 7 -8.28 -18.77 -3.05
N VAL A 8 -8.98 -17.81 -2.47
CA VAL A 8 -9.24 -17.70 -1.03
C VAL A 8 -10.73 -17.57 -0.83
N LYS A 9 -11.31 -18.42 0.02
CA LYS A 9 -12.72 -18.34 0.40
C LYS A 9 -12.92 -17.08 1.23
N ILE A 10 -13.83 -16.18 0.85
CA ILE A 10 -14.03 -14.90 1.53
C ILE A 10 -15.43 -14.75 2.14
N LEU A 11 -16.45 -15.40 1.56
CA LEU A 11 -17.83 -15.36 2.04
C LEU A 11 -18.48 -16.74 1.95
N GLU A 12 -19.55 -16.93 2.71
CA GLU A 12 -20.41 -18.11 2.63
C GLU A 12 -21.90 -17.74 2.69
N TYR A 13 -22.70 -18.31 1.79
CA TYR A 13 -24.13 -18.05 1.70
C TYR A 13 -24.90 -19.34 1.39
N GLU A 14 -25.80 -19.76 2.29
CA GLU A 14 -26.63 -20.96 2.11
C GLU A 14 -25.83 -22.22 1.72
N GLY A 15 -24.63 -22.41 2.31
CA GLY A 15 -23.72 -23.52 2.01
C GLY A 15 -22.94 -23.37 0.69
N ARG A 16 -23.15 -22.29 -0.07
CA ARG A 16 -22.31 -21.90 -1.20
C ARG A 16 -21.13 -21.05 -0.73
N GLU A 17 -19.95 -21.47 -1.15
CA GLU A 17 -18.70 -20.77 -0.88
C GLU A 17 -18.41 -19.76 -1.99
N ILE A 18 -18.02 -18.54 -1.59
CA ILE A 18 -17.65 -17.45 -2.48
C ILE A 18 -16.16 -17.17 -2.30
N TYR A 19 -15.44 -17.13 -3.42
CA TYR A 19 -13.98 -17.05 -3.44
C TYR A 19 -13.50 -15.74 -4.07
N TYR A 20 -12.44 -15.16 -3.52
CA TYR A 20 -11.59 -14.24 -4.25
C TYR A 20 -10.47 -15.04 -4.92
N ASP A 21 -10.43 -15.03 -6.25
CA ASP A 21 -9.33 -15.61 -7.03
C ASP A 21 -8.59 -14.51 -7.81
N PRO A 22 -7.37 -14.14 -7.39
CA PRO A 22 -6.60 -13.08 -8.05
C PRO A 22 -6.32 -13.33 -9.54
N VAL A 23 -6.40 -14.58 -9.99
CA VAL A 23 -6.19 -14.95 -11.40
C VAL A 23 -7.39 -14.58 -12.26
N TYR A 24 -8.60 -14.72 -11.73
CA TYR A 24 -9.84 -14.49 -12.50
C TYR A 24 -10.49 -13.15 -12.18
N HIS A 25 -10.48 -12.72 -10.93
CA HIS A 25 -11.16 -11.49 -10.52
C HIS A 25 -10.27 -10.26 -10.72
N GLY A 26 -8.96 -10.44 -10.68
CA GLY A 26 -7.98 -9.36 -10.74
C GLY A 26 -7.09 -9.36 -9.50
N ARG A 27 -5.88 -8.82 -9.62
CA ARG A 27 -4.84 -8.94 -8.59
C ARG A 27 -4.93 -7.91 -7.47
N ASN A 28 -5.80 -6.92 -7.61
CA ASN A 28 -6.05 -5.92 -6.59
C ASN A 28 -7.42 -6.18 -5.98
N LEU A 29 -7.52 -6.29 -4.65
CA LEU A 29 -8.80 -6.37 -3.95
C LEU A 29 -8.98 -5.14 -3.09
N LYS A 30 -10.03 -4.36 -3.37
CA LYS A 30 -10.44 -3.23 -2.53
C LYS A 30 -11.35 -3.75 -1.43
N ILE A 31 -11.09 -3.42 -0.17
CA ILE A 31 -11.85 -3.88 0.99
C ILE A 31 -12.34 -2.64 1.75
N PHE A 32 -13.64 -2.38 1.69
CA PHE A 32 -14.27 -1.26 2.35
C PHE A 32 -15.12 -1.76 3.50
N GLY A 33 -14.94 -1.19 4.69
CA GLY A 33 -15.76 -1.51 5.86
C GLY A 33 -15.65 -0.45 6.93
N ILE A 34 -16.09 -0.75 8.14
CA ILE A 34 -15.88 0.12 9.30
C ILE A 34 -15.02 -0.58 10.36
N ASP A 35 -14.67 0.16 11.40
CA ASP A 35 -13.91 -0.36 12.55
C ASP A 35 -12.63 -1.12 12.16
N ASN A 36 -12.55 -2.40 12.52
CA ASN A 36 -11.41 -3.27 12.23
C ASN A 36 -11.73 -4.34 11.20
N ASP A 37 -12.90 -4.30 10.57
CA ASP A 37 -13.32 -5.35 9.64
C ASP A 37 -12.36 -5.45 8.43
N PRO A 38 -11.89 -4.35 7.80
CA PRO A 38 -10.87 -4.42 6.76
C PRO A 38 -9.56 -5.08 7.22
N THR A 39 -9.06 -4.73 8.41
CA THR A 39 -7.82 -5.32 8.99
C THR A 39 -7.96 -6.82 9.17
N LYS A 40 -9.08 -7.28 9.75
CA LYS A 40 -9.35 -8.70 9.99
C LYS A 40 -9.44 -9.49 8.69
N VAL A 41 -10.11 -8.94 7.67
CA VAL A 41 -10.16 -9.57 6.34
C VAL A 41 -8.78 -9.64 5.72
N ILE A 42 -7.99 -8.56 5.78
CA ILE A 42 -6.61 -8.56 5.28
C ILE A 42 -5.78 -9.62 6.00
N GLU A 43 -5.87 -9.71 7.34
CA GLU A 43 -5.15 -10.71 8.12
C GLU A 43 -5.54 -12.13 7.70
N TYR A 44 -6.85 -12.39 7.61
CA TYR A 44 -7.36 -13.68 7.17
C TYR A 44 -6.85 -14.07 5.78
N ILE A 45 -6.89 -13.15 4.81
CA ILE A 45 -6.36 -13.42 3.46
C ILE A 45 -4.84 -13.61 3.54
N GLY A 46 -4.13 -12.81 4.33
CA GLY A 46 -2.70 -12.95 4.60
C GLY A 46 -2.32 -14.36 5.04
N ASP A 47 -3.01 -14.89 6.04
CA ASP A 47 -2.76 -16.23 6.58
C ASP A 47 -2.95 -17.31 5.52
N ARG A 48 -3.97 -17.18 4.66
CA ARG A 48 -4.18 -18.07 3.52
C ARG A 48 -3.11 -17.96 2.45
N PHE A 49 -2.43 -16.83 2.35
CA PHE A 49 -1.32 -16.64 1.41
C PHE A 49 0.01 -17.18 1.96
N VAL A 50 0.21 -17.15 3.28
CA VAL A 50 1.34 -17.85 3.93
C VAL A 50 1.26 -19.35 3.65
N GLU A 51 0.07 -19.96 3.79
CA GLU A 51 -0.18 -21.37 3.45
C GLU A 51 0.14 -21.71 1.97
N LYS A 52 0.15 -20.70 1.11
CA LYS A 52 0.47 -20.81 -0.33
C LYS A 52 1.91 -20.43 -0.66
N GLU A 53 2.76 -20.28 0.36
CA GLU A 53 4.18 -19.90 0.24
C GLU A 53 4.39 -18.52 -0.40
N TYR A 54 3.45 -17.59 -0.20
CA TYR A 54 3.62 -16.19 -0.61
C TYR A 54 4.31 -15.38 0.48
N GLU A 55 5.15 -14.46 0.04
CA GLU A 55 5.76 -13.43 0.88
C GLU A 55 4.70 -12.39 1.28
N LEU A 56 4.77 -11.86 2.51
CA LEU A 56 3.84 -10.83 2.97
C LEU A 56 4.51 -9.46 3.06
N VAL A 57 3.89 -8.41 2.53
CA VAL A 57 4.34 -7.03 2.78
C VAL A 57 3.17 -6.20 3.26
N PHE A 58 3.15 -5.87 4.55
CA PHE A 58 2.01 -5.22 5.18
C PHE A 58 2.39 -3.80 5.57
N PHE A 59 1.62 -2.83 5.08
CA PHE A 59 1.69 -1.43 5.49
C PHE A 59 0.56 -1.18 6.49
N ASP A 60 0.92 -1.12 7.77
CA ASP A 60 -0.01 -1.07 8.89
C ASP A 60 -0.04 0.33 9.50
N THR A 61 -1.06 1.10 9.14
CA THR A 61 -1.26 2.46 9.67
C THR A 61 -1.64 2.50 11.14
N ARG A 62 -2.03 1.37 11.74
CA ARG A 62 -2.62 1.31 13.09
C ARG A 62 -1.83 0.46 14.09
N GLY A 63 -0.79 -0.24 13.65
CA GLY A 63 0.04 -1.11 14.49
C GLY A 63 -0.73 -2.28 15.09
N LYS A 64 -1.65 -2.88 14.34
CA LYS A 64 -2.57 -3.93 14.79
C LYS A 64 -2.14 -5.35 14.41
N TYR A 65 -1.26 -5.53 13.42
CA TYR A 65 -0.91 -6.89 12.99
C TYR A 65 0.05 -7.59 13.96
N PRO A 66 -0.10 -8.91 14.16
CA PRO A 66 0.83 -9.72 14.94
C PRO A 66 2.21 -9.75 14.27
N LYS A 67 3.26 -9.60 15.07
CA LYS A 67 4.65 -9.44 14.60
C LYS A 67 5.30 -10.76 14.23
N GLU A 68 4.77 -11.87 14.75
CA GLU A 68 5.33 -13.22 14.68
C GLU A 68 5.32 -13.80 13.25
N LYS A 69 4.49 -13.25 12.36
CA LYS A 69 4.34 -13.68 10.96
C LYS A 69 5.36 -13.03 10.01
N PHE A 70 6.17 -12.10 10.50
CA PHE A 70 7.08 -11.28 9.71
C PHE A 70 8.52 -11.44 10.19
N ASP A 71 9.44 -11.73 9.27
CA ASP A 71 10.87 -11.79 9.58
C ASP A 71 11.51 -10.40 9.64
N THR A 72 10.87 -9.40 9.05
CA THR A 72 11.32 -8.00 9.10
C THR A 72 10.21 -7.10 9.64
N ILE A 73 10.54 -6.26 10.62
CA ILE A 73 9.62 -5.26 11.18
C ILE A 73 10.28 -3.89 11.06
N VAL A 74 9.75 -3.05 10.19
CA VAL A 74 10.17 -1.66 10.03
C VAL A 74 9.20 -0.78 10.83
N LYS A 75 9.63 -0.34 12.01
CA LYS A 75 8.84 0.57 12.84
C LYS A 75 9.12 2.01 12.46
N ILE A 76 8.06 2.76 12.16
CA ILE A 76 8.13 4.19 11.88
C ILE A 76 7.60 4.92 13.10
N GLU A 77 8.43 5.76 13.70
CA GLU A 77 8.13 6.50 14.91
C GLU A 77 8.65 7.94 14.75
N ASP A 78 7.90 8.91 15.28
CA ASP A 78 8.34 10.30 15.24
C ASP A 78 9.64 10.48 16.03
N ASN A 79 10.56 11.30 15.52
CA ASN A 79 11.85 11.60 16.16
C ASN A 79 12.76 10.39 16.38
N LYS A 80 12.58 9.28 15.63
CA LYS A 80 13.53 8.16 15.63
C LYS A 80 14.18 7.95 14.27
N PRO A 81 15.47 7.56 14.25
CA PRO A 81 16.14 7.19 13.00
C PRO A 81 15.52 5.94 12.39
N THR A 82 15.34 5.96 11.08
CA THR A 82 14.76 4.82 10.34
C THR A 82 15.72 4.23 9.32
N GLY A 83 16.78 4.96 8.95
CA GLY A 83 17.70 4.58 7.89
C GLY A 83 17.11 4.62 6.48
N LEU A 84 15.87 5.08 6.33
CA LEU A 84 15.15 5.14 5.05
C LEU A 84 15.62 6.32 4.19
N ASP A 85 16.93 6.41 3.94
CA ASP A 85 17.52 7.36 3.00
C ASP A 85 17.57 6.72 1.60
N PRO A 86 16.84 7.24 0.59
CA PRO A 86 16.79 6.65 -0.73
C PRO A 86 18.17 6.50 -1.40
N ILE A 87 19.11 7.42 -1.12
CA ILE A 87 20.44 7.39 -1.75
C ILE A 87 21.27 6.28 -1.11
N LYS A 88 21.21 6.12 0.21
CA LYS A 88 21.88 5.01 0.90
C LYS A 88 21.28 3.66 0.51
N MET A 89 19.95 3.55 0.53
CA MET A 89 19.24 2.33 0.14
C MET A 89 19.55 1.90 -1.30
N ALA A 90 19.71 2.85 -2.23
CA ALA A 90 20.14 2.54 -3.60
C ALA A 90 21.60 2.09 -3.72
N LYS A 91 22.48 2.55 -2.81
CA LYS A 91 23.89 2.11 -2.78
C LYS A 91 24.07 0.75 -2.13
N GLU A 92 23.13 0.36 -1.27
CA GLU A 92 23.07 -0.94 -0.60
C GLU A 92 22.21 -1.95 -1.38
N ASP A 93 21.86 -1.64 -2.63
CA ASP A 93 21.05 -2.47 -3.54
C ASP A 93 19.65 -2.84 -3.01
N ILE A 94 19.14 -2.09 -2.03
CA ILE A 94 17.75 -2.21 -1.52
C ILE A 94 16.77 -1.53 -2.47
N LEU A 95 17.17 -0.40 -3.06
CA LEU A 95 16.50 0.21 -4.20
C LEU A 95 17.26 -0.12 -5.49
N ASN A 96 16.55 -0.39 -6.58
CA ASN A 96 17.14 -0.87 -7.82
C ASN A 96 18.23 0.03 -8.41
N ASP A 97 18.12 1.35 -8.23
CA ASP A 97 19.00 2.31 -8.88
C ASP A 97 18.95 3.71 -8.24
N LEU A 98 19.99 4.50 -8.51
CA LEU A 98 20.16 5.86 -8.00
C LEU A 98 19.20 6.88 -8.64
N TYR A 99 18.62 6.57 -9.80
CA TYR A 99 17.63 7.45 -10.44
C TYR A 99 16.26 7.33 -9.74
N THR A 100 15.90 6.13 -9.29
CA THR A 100 14.75 5.87 -8.40
C THR A 100 14.92 6.67 -7.10
N ALA A 101 16.12 6.68 -6.51
CA ALA A 101 16.41 7.50 -5.33
C ALA A 101 16.18 9.00 -5.58
N ALA A 102 16.71 9.54 -6.70
CA ALA A 102 16.50 10.93 -7.08
C ALA A 102 15.02 11.26 -7.32
N THR A 103 14.25 10.34 -7.92
CA THR A 103 12.81 10.51 -8.19
C THR A 103 11.97 10.47 -6.90
N ILE A 104 12.38 9.69 -5.90
CA ILE A 104 11.76 9.72 -4.58
C ILE A 104 11.98 11.09 -3.93
N ILE A 105 13.21 11.59 -3.94
CA ILE A 105 13.54 12.93 -3.39
C ILE A 105 12.77 14.02 -4.14
N GLN A 106 12.68 13.91 -5.47
CA GLN A 106 11.85 14.79 -6.29
C GLN A 106 10.39 14.81 -5.80
N THR A 107 9.82 13.63 -5.55
CA THR A 107 8.42 13.49 -5.15
C THR A 107 8.17 14.05 -3.75
N ILE A 108 9.11 13.83 -2.82
CA ILE A 108 9.00 14.29 -1.44
C ILE A 108 9.14 15.82 -1.35
N TYR A 109 10.11 16.41 -2.05
CA TYR A 109 10.47 17.82 -1.92
C TYR A 109 10.03 18.70 -3.10
N GLY A 110 9.30 18.16 -4.08
CA GLY A 110 8.75 18.93 -5.19
C GLY A 110 9.80 19.47 -6.16
N LEU A 111 10.87 18.72 -6.43
CA LEU A 111 11.87 19.13 -7.42
C LEU A 111 11.26 19.11 -8.83
N ASP A 112 11.68 20.06 -9.68
CA ASP A 112 11.43 19.95 -11.11
C ASP A 112 12.42 18.97 -11.77
N ARG A 113 12.14 18.60 -13.03
CA ARG A 113 12.97 17.64 -13.78
C ARG A 113 14.44 18.06 -13.89
N SER A 114 14.72 19.35 -14.11
CA SER A 114 16.09 19.83 -14.27
C SER A 114 16.88 19.73 -12.97
N LEU A 115 16.23 20.02 -11.84
CA LEU A 115 16.80 19.87 -10.51
C LEU A 115 17.00 18.39 -10.14
N THR A 116 16.07 17.52 -10.51
CA THR A 116 16.22 16.07 -10.33
C THR A 116 17.38 15.50 -11.14
N ASP A 117 17.50 15.87 -12.42
CA ASP A 117 18.59 15.40 -13.30
C ASP A 117 19.96 15.86 -12.75
N LYS A 118 20.03 17.09 -12.24
CA LYS A 118 21.23 17.62 -11.59
C LYS A 118 21.54 16.90 -10.28
N LEU A 119 20.56 16.68 -9.41
CA LEU A 119 20.72 15.89 -8.17
C LEU A 119 21.22 14.47 -8.49
N TYR A 120 20.60 13.80 -9.46
CA TYR A 120 21.01 12.47 -9.92
C TYR A 120 22.48 12.46 -10.38
N SER A 121 22.92 13.45 -11.17
CA SER A 121 24.32 13.58 -11.59
C SER A 121 25.29 13.75 -10.39
N ASP A 122 24.91 14.55 -9.40
CA ASP A 122 25.73 14.75 -8.20
C ASP A 122 25.75 13.50 -7.28
N ILE A 123 24.67 12.70 -7.28
CA ILE A 123 24.62 11.38 -6.63
C ILE A 123 25.58 10.41 -7.34
N LEU A 124 25.50 10.32 -8.67
CA LEU A 124 26.35 9.45 -9.49
C LEU A 124 27.85 9.77 -9.33
N THR A 125 28.19 11.07 -9.23
CA THR A 125 29.58 11.51 -9.02
C THR A 125 30.04 11.41 -7.57
N GLY A 126 29.17 10.95 -6.66
CA GLY A 126 29.48 10.76 -5.24
C GLY A 126 29.59 12.05 -4.43
N LYS A 127 29.21 13.19 -5.01
CA LYS A 127 29.18 14.50 -4.34
C LYS A 127 28.09 14.55 -3.28
N ILE A 128 26.95 13.92 -3.55
CA ILE A 128 25.84 13.75 -2.61
C ILE A 128 25.69 12.28 -2.28
N LYS A 129 25.70 11.95 -0.98
CA LYS A 129 25.61 10.57 -0.50
C LYS A 129 24.38 10.29 0.34
N SER A 130 23.62 11.32 0.70
CA SER A 130 22.43 11.21 1.55
C SER A 130 21.49 12.40 1.31
N VAL A 131 20.23 12.27 1.70
CA VAL A 131 19.25 13.36 1.64
C VAL A 131 19.66 14.55 2.54
N PRO A 132 20.14 14.35 3.79
CA PRO A 132 20.73 15.43 4.58
C PRO A 132 21.84 16.20 3.85
N GLU A 133 22.75 15.50 3.14
CA GLU A 133 23.78 16.15 2.33
C GLU A 133 23.18 16.95 1.16
N ALA A 134 22.15 16.42 0.50
CA ALA A 134 21.43 17.13 -0.55
C ALA A 134 20.77 18.41 -0.01
N ALA A 135 20.17 18.33 1.17
CA ALA A 135 19.51 19.45 1.84
C ALA A 135 20.50 20.58 2.19
N VAL A 136 21.72 20.29 2.63
CA VAL A 136 22.72 21.33 2.96
C VAL A 136 23.57 21.78 1.77
N SER A 137 23.38 21.19 0.59
CA SER A 137 24.10 21.54 -0.64
C SER A 137 23.87 23.00 -1.05
N LYS A 138 24.90 23.62 -1.65
CA LYS A 138 24.82 24.97 -2.24
C LYS A 138 24.16 24.99 -3.63
N GLU A 139 23.88 23.83 -4.20
CA GLU A 139 23.19 23.68 -5.47
C GLU A 139 21.71 24.08 -5.36
N LYS A 140 21.07 24.43 -6.47
CA LYS A 140 19.68 24.93 -6.47
C LYS A 140 18.67 23.91 -5.93
N TYR A 141 18.87 22.61 -6.15
CA TYR A 141 18.00 21.58 -5.56
C TYR A 141 18.06 21.58 -4.03
N GLY A 142 19.22 21.92 -3.44
CA GLY A 142 19.37 21.98 -1.98
C GLY A 142 18.60 23.14 -1.39
N GLU A 143 18.47 24.26 -2.12
CA GLU A 143 17.60 25.37 -1.74
C GLU A 143 16.13 24.94 -1.69
N VAL A 144 15.63 24.27 -2.73
CA VAL A 144 14.23 23.80 -2.79
C VAL A 144 13.95 22.76 -1.70
N ILE A 145 14.86 21.80 -1.48
CA ILE A 145 14.71 20.82 -0.40
C ILE A 145 14.56 21.53 0.95
N ARG A 146 15.39 22.54 1.25
CA ARG A 146 15.35 23.27 2.53
C ARG A 146 14.07 24.06 2.78
N GLU A 147 13.25 24.35 1.77
CA GLU A 147 11.98 25.06 1.97
C GLU A 147 11.00 24.23 2.81
N THR A 148 11.09 22.89 2.74
CA THR A 148 10.21 21.97 3.45
C THR A 148 10.95 20.97 4.34
N TYR A 149 12.28 20.87 4.22
CA TYR A 149 13.12 19.99 5.04
C TYR A 149 13.08 20.37 6.51
N THR A 150 12.68 19.43 7.36
CA THR A 150 12.55 19.65 8.81
C THR A 150 13.56 18.85 9.63
N THR A 151 13.61 19.14 10.94
CA THR A 151 14.37 18.31 11.90
C THR A 151 13.83 16.89 12.00
N LEU A 152 12.54 16.66 11.71
CA LEU A 152 11.99 15.31 11.65
C LEU A 152 12.60 14.52 10.50
N ASP A 153 12.77 15.16 9.35
CA ASP A 153 13.35 14.56 8.13
C ASP A 153 14.83 14.21 8.38
N GLU A 154 15.57 15.13 8.98
CA GLU A 154 16.96 14.94 9.41
C GLU A 154 17.12 13.73 10.33
N VAL A 155 16.20 13.55 11.28
CA VAL A 155 16.22 12.37 12.16
C VAL A 155 15.80 11.12 11.39
N PHE A 156 14.75 11.21 10.57
CA PHE A 156 14.19 10.10 9.81
C PHE A 156 15.23 9.41 8.91
N PHE A 157 16.04 10.17 8.17
CA PHE A 157 17.06 9.63 7.25
C PHE A 157 18.35 9.14 7.95
N LYS A 158 18.50 9.36 9.25
CA LYS A 158 19.65 8.85 10.02
C LYS A 158 19.52 7.35 10.26
N GLY A 159 20.66 6.72 10.51
CA GLY A 159 20.79 5.28 10.70
C GLY A 159 21.30 4.56 9.47
N GLU A 160 21.37 3.24 9.63
CA GLU A 160 21.67 2.25 8.59
C GLU A 160 20.37 1.83 7.93
N ALA A 161 20.39 1.54 6.63
CA ALA A 161 19.18 1.11 5.96
C ALA A 161 18.68 -0.22 6.54
N PRO A 162 17.35 -0.40 6.66
CA PRO A 162 16.81 -1.64 7.19
C PRO A 162 17.04 -2.79 6.20
N GLU A 163 17.46 -3.95 6.71
CA GLU A 163 17.42 -5.18 5.94
C GLU A 163 15.96 -5.56 5.63
N LEU A 164 15.65 -5.80 4.36
CA LEU A 164 14.31 -6.15 3.92
C LEU A 164 14.24 -7.64 3.60
N GLY A 165 13.84 -8.45 4.59
CA GLY A 165 13.61 -9.88 4.42
C GLY A 165 12.32 -10.18 3.63
N LYS A 166 11.84 -11.43 3.66
CA LYS A 166 10.76 -11.89 2.76
C LYS A 166 9.39 -11.36 3.17
N SER A 167 9.03 -11.55 4.43
CA SER A 167 7.81 -11.05 5.02
C SER A 167 8.09 -9.81 5.87
N ILE A 168 7.54 -8.67 5.45
CA ILE A 168 7.77 -7.36 6.03
C ILE A 168 6.49 -6.81 6.65
N LEU A 169 6.57 -6.37 7.90
CA LEU A 169 5.59 -5.50 8.52
C LEU A 169 6.17 -4.09 8.64
N VAL A 170 5.52 -3.13 7.98
CA VAL A 170 5.78 -1.71 8.15
C VAL A 170 4.75 -1.16 9.13
N ASP A 171 5.19 -0.90 10.35
CA ASP A 171 4.35 -0.48 11.48
C ASP A 171 4.41 1.05 11.62
N PHE A 172 3.32 1.72 11.27
CA PHE A 172 3.15 3.17 11.43
C PHE A 172 2.31 3.53 12.67
N GLY A 173 1.95 2.56 13.53
CA GLY A 173 1.02 2.81 14.64
C GLY A 173 1.49 3.85 15.67
N SER A 174 2.79 4.15 15.66
CA SER A 174 3.46 5.15 16.52
C SER A 174 3.95 6.39 15.76
N ALA A 175 3.60 6.55 14.48
CA ALA A 175 3.92 7.73 13.68
C ALA A 175 2.74 8.69 13.66
N HIS A 176 2.86 9.86 14.29
CA HIS A 176 1.81 10.89 14.30
C HIS A 176 2.00 11.92 13.18
N SER A 177 3.17 11.98 12.55
CA SER A 177 3.42 12.80 11.37
C SER A 177 2.97 12.12 10.09
N ILE A 178 1.92 12.64 9.46
CA ILE A 178 1.43 12.14 8.16
C ILE A 178 2.48 12.28 7.05
N THR A 179 3.35 13.28 7.14
CA THR A 179 4.47 13.48 6.20
C THR A 179 5.49 12.35 6.32
N LEU A 180 5.89 11.98 7.55
CA LEU A 180 6.81 10.85 7.79
C LEU A 180 6.21 9.53 7.28
N VAL A 181 4.93 9.29 7.58
CA VAL A 181 4.21 8.11 7.08
C VAL A 181 4.21 8.06 5.55
N GLY A 182 3.88 9.18 4.88
CA GLY A 182 3.91 9.27 3.43
C GLY A 182 5.29 9.01 2.82
N MET A 183 6.35 9.61 3.39
CA MET A 183 7.73 9.41 2.94
C MET A 183 8.17 7.95 3.09
N ALA A 184 8.01 7.38 4.28
CA ALA A 184 8.33 5.99 4.55
C ALA A 184 7.55 5.03 3.65
N PHE A 185 6.25 5.29 3.45
CA PHE A 185 5.42 4.50 2.56
C PHE A 185 5.94 4.51 1.12
N LEU A 186 6.26 5.69 0.56
CA LEU A 186 6.83 5.79 -0.79
C LEU A 186 8.15 5.05 -0.94
N ILE A 187 9.07 5.24 0.02
CA ILE A 187 10.41 4.66 -0.01
C ILE A 187 10.33 3.13 0.04
N LEU A 188 9.56 2.59 0.99
CA LEU A 188 9.41 1.16 1.17
C LEU A 188 8.58 0.54 0.03
N ALA A 189 7.55 1.23 -0.47
CA ALA A 189 6.80 0.79 -1.65
C ALA A 189 7.71 0.66 -2.87
N ALA A 190 8.62 1.62 -3.07
CA ALA A 190 9.60 1.55 -4.15
C ALA A 190 10.58 0.37 -3.97
N ALA A 191 11.01 0.08 -2.74
CA ALA A 191 11.89 -1.05 -2.43
C ALA A 191 11.24 -2.42 -2.65
N VAL A 192 9.92 -2.54 -2.48
CA VAL A 192 9.20 -3.81 -2.68
C VAL A 192 8.48 -3.92 -4.03
N ARG A 193 8.56 -2.89 -4.89
CA ARG A 193 7.74 -2.79 -6.12
C ARG A 193 7.97 -3.93 -7.11
N ASP A 194 9.14 -4.56 -7.10
CA ASP A 194 9.50 -5.62 -8.05
C ASP A 194 9.35 -7.03 -7.45
N ARG A 195 8.92 -7.14 -6.18
CA ARG A 195 8.70 -8.43 -5.51
C ARG A 195 7.56 -9.20 -6.15
N ARG A 196 7.86 -10.42 -6.59
CA ARG A 196 6.90 -11.38 -7.14
C ARG A 196 6.58 -12.45 -6.10
N ASN A 197 5.47 -13.15 -6.30
CA ASN A 197 4.95 -14.16 -5.36
C ASN A 197 4.73 -13.57 -3.95
N SER A 198 4.18 -12.36 -3.93
CA SER A 198 3.96 -11.58 -2.72
C SER A 198 2.50 -11.12 -2.62
N LEU A 199 2.00 -11.09 -1.39
CA LEU A 199 0.78 -10.40 -1.02
C LEU A 199 1.16 -9.08 -0.37
N ILE A 200 0.81 -7.97 -1.01
CA ILE A 200 1.01 -6.64 -0.47
C ILE A 200 -0.30 -6.17 0.13
N ALA A 201 -0.35 -5.93 1.43
CA ALA A 201 -1.51 -5.38 2.10
C ALA A 201 -1.26 -3.94 2.52
N ILE A 202 -2.22 -3.07 2.21
CA ILE A 202 -2.21 -1.66 2.58
C ILE A 202 -3.44 -1.43 3.44
N ASP A 203 -3.24 -1.40 4.77
CA ASP A 203 -4.32 -1.17 5.74
C ASP A 203 -4.48 0.32 6.02
N ASP A 204 -5.68 0.82 5.77
CA ASP A 204 -6.05 2.23 5.65
C ASP A 204 -5.43 2.95 4.44
N ALA A 205 -5.60 2.35 3.26
CA ALA A 205 -5.13 2.88 1.99
C ALA A 205 -5.56 4.33 1.73
N ALA A 206 -6.76 4.74 2.15
CA ALA A 206 -7.23 6.12 1.99
C ALA A 206 -6.36 7.15 2.74
N VAL A 207 -5.89 6.81 3.94
CA VAL A 207 -4.97 7.68 4.71
C VAL A 207 -3.63 7.77 4.00
N LEU A 208 -3.12 6.64 3.50
CA LEU A 208 -1.86 6.61 2.75
C LEU A 208 -1.97 7.33 1.40
N PHE A 209 -3.12 7.34 0.75
CA PHE A 209 -3.37 8.11 -0.48
C PHE A 209 -3.39 9.63 -0.28
N TYR A 210 -3.57 10.12 0.95
CA TYR A 210 -3.85 11.54 1.20
C TYR A 210 -2.65 12.46 0.92
N THR A 211 -1.43 11.94 1.00
CA THR A 211 -0.20 12.73 0.81
C THR A 211 0.36 12.56 -0.59
N THR A 212 1.11 13.56 -1.09
CA THR A 212 1.80 13.45 -2.40
C THR A 212 2.70 12.22 -2.48
N PRO A 213 3.58 11.92 -1.48
CA PRO A 213 4.39 10.71 -1.52
C PRO A 213 3.55 9.43 -1.52
N GLY A 214 2.51 9.35 -0.70
CA GLY A 214 1.69 8.16 -0.62
C GLY A 214 0.80 7.93 -1.85
N SER A 215 0.28 8.99 -2.46
CA SER A 215 -0.39 8.91 -3.76
C SER A 215 0.54 8.46 -4.89
N ALA A 216 1.83 8.79 -4.82
CA ALA A 216 2.84 8.29 -5.76
C ALA A 216 3.24 6.83 -5.47
N ALA A 217 3.14 6.39 -4.22
CA ALA A 217 3.49 5.04 -3.78
C ALA A 217 2.47 3.99 -4.26
N ILE A 218 1.17 4.28 -4.17
CA ILE A 218 0.12 3.29 -4.49
C ILE A 218 0.27 2.71 -5.90
N PRO A 219 0.42 3.52 -6.98
CA PRO A 219 0.61 3.00 -8.33
C PRO A 219 1.73 1.97 -8.46
N LEU A 220 2.82 2.10 -7.70
CA LEU A 220 3.93 1.14 -7.69
C LEU A 220 3.49 -0.26 -7.22
N LEU A 221 2.52 -0.30 -6.30
CA LEU A 221 2.05 -1.52 -5.64
C LEU A 221 0.80 -2.13 -6.32
N ILE A 222 -0.04 -1.32 -6.94
CA ILE A 222 -1.27 -1.79 -7.63
C ILE A 222 -1.06 -2.13 -9.11
N GLN A 223 0.10 -1.76 -9.68
CA GLN A 223 0.42 -2.11 -11.07
C GLN A 223 0.33 -3.64 -11.25
N PRO A 224 -0.39 -4.13 -12.28
CA PRO A 224 -0.54 -5.56 -12.50
C PRO A 224 0.81 -6.24 -12.71
N MET A 225 1.18 -7.15 -11.80
CA MET A 225 2.39 -7.95 -11.92
C MET A 225 2.09 -9.42 -11.63
N ARG A 226 2.65 -10.32 -12.45
CA ARG A 226 2.45 -11.76 -12.27
C ARG A 226 3.04 -12.19 -10.93
N GLY A 227 2.22 -12.92 -10.16
CA GLY A 227 2.59 -13.40 -8.84
C GLY A 227 2.42 -12.38 -7.71
N ARG A 228 2.07 -11.12 -7.99
CA ARG A 228 1.72 -10.16 -6.94
C ARG A 228 0.21 -10.11 -6.75
N VAL A 229 -0.23 -9.96 -5.50
CA VAL A 229 -1.61 -9.66 -5.13
C VAL A 229 -1.58 -8.48 -4.18
N THR A 230 -2.44 -7.48 -4.38
CA THR A 230 -2.47 -6.26 -3.58
C THR A 230 -3.84 -6.12 -2.91
N LEU A 231 -3.87 -5.99 -1.59
CA LEU A 231 -5.08 -5.73 -0.82
C LEU A 231 -5.08 -4.28 -0.37
N LEU A 232 -6.18 -3.58 -0.63
CA LEU A 232 -6.37 -2.18 -0.27
C LEU A 232 -7.53 -2.10 0.72
N GLY A 233 -7.22 -2.15 2.01
CA GLY A 233 -8.21 -2.03 3.07
C GLY A 233 -8.41 -0.58 3.46
N THR A 234 -9.64 -0.15 3.68
CA THR A 234 -9.89 1.17 4.27
C THR A 234 -11.26 1.27 4.91
N ARG A 235 -11.38 2.25 5.80
CA ARG A 235 -12.64 2.71 6.38
C ARG A 235 -13.29 3.84 5.59
N TYR A 236 -12.54 4.48 4.71
CA TYR A 236 -12.97 5.70 4.03
C TYR A 236 -13.22 5.43 2.55
N VAL A 237 -14.38 5.85 2.07
CA VAL A 237 -14.74 5.75 0.66
C VAL A 237 -14.23 7.00 -0.04
N VAL A 238 -13.01 6.92 -0.59
CA VAL A 238 -12.35 8.01 -1.32
C VAL A 238 -12.27 7.71 -2.81
N GLU A 239 -12.44 8.73 -3.64
CA GLU A 239 -12.52 8.60 -5.10
C GLU A 239 -11.29 7.92 -5.72
N ASN A 240 -10.09 8.28 -5.27
CA ASN A 240 -8.83 7.68 -5.76
C ASN A 240 -8.81 6.16 -5.59
N LEU A 241 -9.33 5.66 -4.47
CA LEU A 241 -9.38 4.23 -4.21
C LEU A 241 -10.52 3.56 -4.99
N LEU A 242 -11.69 4.19 -5.08
CA LEU A 242 -12.81 3.70 -5.88
C LEU A 242 -12.41 3.49 -7.35
N ASN A 243 -11.65 4.43 -7.91
CA ASN A 243 -11.13 4.40 -9.28
C ASN A 243 -9.98 3.40 -9.49
N THR A 244 -9.45 2.80 -8.43
CA THR A 244 -8.42 1.76 -8.56
C THR A 244 -9.01 0.50 -9.21
N PRO A 245 -8.39 -0.07 -10.26
CA PRO A 245 -8.88 -1.29 -10.91
C PRO A 245 -8.83 -2.50 -9.99
N GLY A 246 -9.88 -3.31 -9.99
CA GLY A 246 -9.97 -4.57 -9.27
C GLY A 246 -11.35 -4.82 -8.66
N PRO A 247 -11.64 -6.04 -8.20
CA PRO A 247 -12.83 -6.36 -7.44
C PRO A 247 -12.89 -5.59 -6.12
N THR A 248 -14.10 -5.52 -5.58
CA THR A 248 -14.42 -4.81 -4.36
C THR A 248 -15.15 -5.73 -3.40
N LEU A 249 -14.63 -5.88 -2.18
CA LEU A 249 -15.35 -6.46 -1.07
C LEU A 249 -15.93 -5.32 -0.22
N VAL A 250 -17.25 -5.21 -0.24
CA VAL A 250 -18.01 -4.28 0.59
C VAL A 250 -18.39 -5.01 1.87
N LEU A 251 -17.93 -4.51 3.00
CA LEU A 251 -18.27 -4.99 4.34
C LEU A 251 -19.32 -4.05 4.95
N TYR A 252 -19.75 -4.36 6.17
CA TYR A 252 -20.62 -3.47 6.93
C TYR A 252 -20.07 -2.05 6.96
N ASN A 253 -20.92 -1.10 6.55
CA ASN A 253 -20.62 0.33 6.50
C ASN A 253 -21.92 1.14 6.54
N ASP A 254 -21.80 2.45 6.67
CA ASP A 254 -22.91 3.39 6.53
C ASP A 254 -23.64 3.17 5.17
N PRO A 255 -24.99 3.20 5.13
CA PRO A 255 -25.75 3.01 3.91
C PRO A 255 -25.32 3.92 2.75
N ASP A 256 -24.97 5.18 3.02
CA ASP A 256 -24.56 6.13 2.00
C ASP A 256 -23.20 5.73 1.40
N MET A 257 -22.27 5.30 2.25
CA MET A 257 -20.97 4.78 1.84
C MET A 257 -21.12 3.49 1.01
N GLN A 258 -21.97 2.56 1.42
CA GLN A 258 -22.26 1.34 0.63
C GLN A 258 -22.83 1.71 -0.75
N SER A 259 -23.76 2.66 -0.80
CA SER A 259 -24.35 3.14 -2.05
C SER A 259 -23.28 3.74 -2.98
N MET A 260 -22.40 4.60 -2.47
CA MET A 260 -21.27 5.16 -3.23
C MET A 260 -20.34 4.08 -3.77
N ILE A 261 -20.03 3.05 -2.97
CA ILE A 261 -19.19 1.93 -3.41
C ILE A 261 -19.89 1.16 -4.54
N TYR A 262 -21.17 0.85 -4.40
CA TYR A 262 -21.94 0.16 -5.45
C TYR A 262 -21.99 0.96 -6.75
N GLU A 263 -22.24 2.26 -6.63
CA GLU A 263 -22.29 3.18 -7.77
C GLU A 263 -20.95 3.26 -8.50
N ALA A 264 -19.85 3.43 -7.77
CA ALA A 264 -18.50 3.48 -8.33
C ALA A 264 -18.07 2.15 -8.99
N ASN A 265 -18.63 1.02 -8.56
CA ASN A 265 -18.42 -0.27 -9.21
C ASN A 265 -19.41 -0.54 -10.36
N GLY A 266 -20.30 0.41 -10.67
CA GLY A 266 -21.29 0.28 -11.74
C GLY A 266 -22.42 -0.70 -11.45
N VAL A 267 -22.68 -1.03 -10.18
CA VAL A 267 -23.75 -1.94 -9.79
C VAL A 267 -25.10 -1.27 -10.05
N PRO A 268 -25.99 -1.86 -10.89
CA PRO A 268 -27.30 -1.29 -11.17
C PRO A 268 -28.13 -1.10 -9.91
N GLN A 269 -29.01 -0.10 -9.90
CA GLN A 269 -29.99 0.04 -8.82
C GLN A 269 -30.95 -1.16 -8.78
N GLY A 270 -31.48 -1.48 -7.59
CA GLY A 270 -32.43 -2.59 -7.38
C GLY A 270 -31.80 -3.76 -6.64
N ALA A 271 -32.25 -4.99 -6.95
CA ALA A 271 -31.98 -6.19 -6.15
C ALA A 271 -30.50 -6.58 -6.04
N MET A 272 -29.64 -6.08 -6.93
CA MET A 272 -28.18 -6.31 -6.87
C MET A 272 -27.48 -5.47 -5.80
N ARG A 273 -28.08 -4.35 -5.35
CA ARG A 273 -27.58 -3.54 -4.23
C ARG A 273 -28.29 -3.98 -2.96
N LYS A 274 -27.79 -5.03 -2.29
CA LYS A 274 -28.30 -5.38 -0.96
C LYS A 274 -27.54 -4.60 0.10
N HIS A 275 -28.25 -4.28 1.18
CA HIS A 275 -27.62 -3.69 2.35
C HIS A 275 -26.78 -4.76 3.06
N VAL A 276 -25.48 -4.50 3.22
CA VAL A 276 -24.55 -5.39 3.92
C VAL A 276 -24.67 -5.13 5.41
N LEU A 277 -25.01 -6.17 6.19
CA LEU A 277 -25.10 -6.09 7.65
C LEU A 277 -23.78 -6.46 8.32
N LYS A 278 -23.71 -6.23 9.64
CA LYS A 278 -22.54 -6.59 10.46
C LYS A 278 -22.26 -8.10 10.37
N GLY A 279 -21.01 -8.45 10.06
CA GLY A 279 -20.59 -9.84 9.85
C GLY A 279 -20.89 -10.39 8.45
N GLU A 280 -21.43 -9.56 7.55
CA GLU A 280 -21.68 -9.91 6.15
C GLU A 280 -20.74 -9.15 5.21
N GLY A 281 -20.70 -9.59 3.96
CA GLY A 281 -20.03 -8.89 2.87
C GLY A 281 -20.75 -9.06 1.54
N ALA A 282 -20.49 -8.11 0.65
CA ALA A 282 -20.84 -8.18 -0.77
C ALA A 282 -19.55 -8.12 -1.60
N PHE A 283 -19.27 -9.18 -2.32
CA PHE A 283 -18.14 -9.27 -3.24
C PHE A 283 -18.60 -8.86 -4.64
N VAL A 284 -18.13 -7.70 -5.09
CA VAL A 284 -18.41 -7.12 -6.40
C VAL A 284 -17.22 -7.36 -7.31
N TRP A 285 -17.45 -8.02 -8.43
CA TRP A 285 -16.41 -8.26 -9.43
C TRP A 285 -17.01 -8.26 -10.83
N ARG A 286 -16.17 -8.03 -11.84
CA ARG A 286 -16.61 -7.94 -13.23
C ARG A 286 -15.79 -8.84 -14.13
N THR A 287 -16.45 -9.44 -15.11
CA THR A 287 -15.82 -9.98 -16.30
C THR A 287 -15.89 -8.94 -17.42
N THR A 288 -15.42 -9.30 -18.62
CA THR A 288 -15.63 -8.48 -19.83
C THR A 288 -17.10 -8.42 -20.25
N GLN A 289 -17.98 -9.28 -19.70
CA GLN A 289 -19.36 -9.46 -20.15
C GLN A 289 -20.39 -9.21 -19.06
N THR A 290 -20.03 -9.42 -17.78
CA THR A 290 -20.97 -9.39 -16.66
C THR A 290 -20.38 -8.67 -15.45
N LEU A 291 -21.28 -8.14 -14.62
CA LEU A 291 -20.99 -7.65 -13.29
C LEU A 291 -21.70 -8.58 -12.30
N GLU A 292 -20.93 -9.16 -11.39
CA GLU A 292 -21.42 -10.09 -10.39
C GLU A 292 -21.36 -9.43 -9.01
N VAL A 293 -22.42 -9.64 -8.22
CA VAL A 293 -22.46 -9.24 -6.81
C VAL A 293 -22.87 -10.45 -5.99
N GLU A 294 -21.91 -11.01 -5.26
CA GLU A 294 -22.09 -12.20 -4.43
C GLU A 294 -22.15 -11.78 -2.95
N PHE A 295 -23.20 -12.18 -2.25
CA PHE A 295 -23.44 -11.84 -0.86
C PHE A 295 -23.21 -13.04 0.04
N GLY A 296 -22.72 -12.82 1.26
CA GLY A 296 -22.61 -13.88 2.25
C GLY A 296 -22.08 -13.41 3.59
N LYS A 297 -21.96 -14.34 4.54
CA LYS A 297 -21.33 -14.12 5.84
C LYS A 297 -19.81 -14.14 5.69
N LEU A 298 -19.14 -13.29 6.45
CA LEU A 298 -17.69 -13.28 6.55
C LEU A 298 -17.18 -14.51 7.30
N LEU A 299 -15.93 -14.91 6.99
CA LEU A 299 -15.28 -16.10 7.52
C LEU A 299 -14.19 -15.79 8.56
N ILE A 300 -14.23 -14.58 9.13
CA ILE A 300 -13.22 -14.00 10.03
C ILE A 300 -13.67 -13.96 11.48
#